data_AF-A0AAE3ETF8-F1
#
_entry.id   AF-A0AAE3ETF8-F1
#
_cell.length_a   1.000
_cell.length_b   1.000
_cell.length_c   1.000
_cell.angle_alpha   90.00
_cell.angle_beta   90.00
_cell.angle_gamma   90.00
#
_symmetry.space_group_name_H-M   'P 1'
#
loop_
_entity.id
_entity.type
_entity.pdbx_description
1 polymer ?
#
loop_
_entity_poly.entity_id
_entity_poly.type
_entity_poly.pdbx_seq_one_letter_code
_entity_poly.pdbx_strand_id
1 'polypeptide(L)' 'MNLLLDTHTFIWLLEGDQNLSSDALSAIQNDNNTCFLSNASFGKQPLKSV' A
#
# COMPACT_ATOMS: atom_id res chain seq x y z
N MET A 1 0.12 -9.09 -8.76
CA MET A 1 -0.77 -8.02 -9.31
C MET A 1 -0.25 -6.65 -8.90
N ASN A 2 -0.61 -5.58 -9.62
CA ASN A 2 -0.21 -4.21 -9.28
C ASN A 2 -1.29 -3.55 -8.43
N LEU A 3 -0.98 -3.25 -7.17
CA LEU A 3 -1.90 -2.60 -6.23
C LEU A 3 -1.53 -1.13 -6.11
N LEU A 4 -2.49 -0.23 -6.31
CA LEU A 4 -2.29 1.20 -6.11
C LEU A 4 -2.90 1.59 -4.76
N LEU A 5 -2.05 1.86 -3.79
CA LEU A 5 -2.45 2.30 -2.45
C LEU A 5 -2.65 3.80 -2.45
N ASP A 6 -3.79 4.24 -1.96
CA ASP A 6 -4.00 5.64 -1.61
C ASP A 6 -3.24 5.99 -0.32
N THR A 7 -2.96 7.27 -0.11
CA THR A 7 -2.24 7.73 1.08
C THR A 7 -2.98 7.33 2.36
N HIS A 8 -4.32 7.40 2.35
CA HIS A 8 -5.13 6.95 3.49
C HIS A 8 -5.02 5.45 3.74
N THR A 9 -4.98 4.63 2.69
CA THR A 9 -4.81 3.17 2.80
C THR A 9 -3.44 2.81 3.39
N PHE A 10 -2.40 3.56 3.04
CA PHE A 10 -1.06 3.34 3.59
C PHE A 10 -0.94 3.76 5.06
N ILE A 11 -1.58 4.86 5.45
CA ILE A 11 -1.64 5.28 6.86
C ILE A 11 -2.37 4.21 7.69
N TRP A 12 -3.52 3.71 7.22
CA TRP A 12 -4.23 2.63 7.89
C TRP A 12 -3.43 1.34 8.00
N LEU A 13 -2.62 1.00 6.99
CA LEU A 13 -1.71 -0.13 7.06
C LEU A 13 -0.64 0.06 8.14
N LEU A 14 -0.04 1.24 8.24
CA LEU A 14 0.98 1.57 9.24
C LEU A 14 0.42 1.58 10.67
N GLU A 15 -0.79 2.11 10.84
CA GLU A 15 -1.44 2.21 12.16
C GLU A 15 -2.15 0.90 12.57
N GLY A 16 -2.26 -0.08 11.67
CA GLY A 16 -3.01 -1.31 11.92
C GLY A 16 -4.51 -1.04 12.08
N ASP A 17 -5.03 -0.06 11.36
CA ASP A 17 -6.41 0.41 11.47
C ASP A 17 -7.41 -0.64 10.98
N GLN A 18 -8.51 -0.80 11.70
CA GLN A 18 -9.56 -1.78 11.38
C GLN A 18 -10.38 -1.43 10.12
N ASN A 19 -10.22 -0.22 9.55
CA ASN A 19 -10.77 0.10 8.24
C ASN A 19 -10.09 -0.67 7.10
N LEU A 20 -8.89 -1.23 7.32
CA LEU A 20 -8.24 -2.04 6.30
C LEU A 20 -8.88 -3.43 6.26
N SER A 21 -9.60 -3.73 5.17
CA SER A 21 -10.18 -5.05 4.98
C SER A 21 -9.09 -6.14 4.94
N SER A 22 -9.38 -7.31 5.51
CA SER A 22 -8.43 -8.43 5.56
C SER A 22 -7.98 -8.90 4.18
N ASP A 23 -8.81 -8.73 3.14
CA ASP A 23 -8.46 -9.02 1.75
C ASP A 23 -7.37 -8.06 1.23
N ALA A 24 -7.52 -6.75 1.47
CA ALA A 24 -6.52 -5.75 1.12
C ALA A 24 -5.20 -5.98 1.87
N LEU A 25 -5.29 -6.30 3.17
CA LEU A 25 -4.13 -6.61 4.00
C LEU A 25 -3.39 -7.86 3.50
N SER A 26 -4.13 -8.90 3.09
CA SER A 26 -3.57 -10.12 2.49
C SER A 26 -2.97 -9.85 1.10
N ALA A 27 -3.60 -8.98 0.31
CA ALA A 27 -3.09 -8.58 -1.00
C ALA A 27 -1.80 -7.75 -0.89
N ILE A 28 -1.70 -6.87 0.12
CA ILE A 28 -0.50 -6.04 0.37
C ILE A 28 0.65 -6.87 0.94
N GLN A 29 0.37 -7.83 1.84
CA GLN A 29 1.40 -8.72 2.40
C GLN A 29 1.87 -9.82 1.43
N ASN A 30 1.18 -9.97 0.31
CA ASN A 30 1.58 -10.94 -0.70
C ASN A 30 2.76 -10.39 -1.50
N ASP A 31 3.93 -11.00 -1.33
CA ASP A 31 5.19 -10.64 -2.02
C ASP A 31 5.10 -10.74 -3.55
N ASN A 32 4.13 -11.50 -4.07
CA ASN A 32 3.83 -11.55 -5.51
C ASN A 32 3.06 -10.31 -6.02
N ASN A 33 2.64 -9.42 -5.13
CA ASN A 33 1.97 -8.18 -5.47
C ASN A 33 2.92 -7.00 -5.34
N THR A 34 2.93 -6.15 -6.35
CA THR A 34 3.69 -4.90 -6.32
C THR A 34 2.76 -3.79 -5.88
N CYS A 35 2.99 -3.25 -4.69
CA CYS A 35 2.25 -2.11 -4.15
C CYS A 35 2.92 -0.79 -4.57
N PHE A 36 2.15 0.07 -5.22
CA PHE A 36 2.52 1.42 -5.60
C PHE A 36 1.78 2.38 -4.69
N LEU A 37 2.51 3.27 -4.01
CA LEU A 37 1.90 4.32 -3.22
C LEU A 37 1.63 5.53 -4.12
N SER A 38 0.35 5.87 -4.31
CA SER A 38 -0.05 7.14 -4.90
C SER A 38 0.18 8.24 -3.87
N ASN A 39 1.39 8.78 -3.84
CA ASN A 39 1.62 10.04 -3.15
C ASN A 39 0.97 11.15 -3.99
N ALA A 40 -0.18 11.65 -3.55
CA ALA A 40 -0.91 12.71 -4.24
C ALA A 40 -0.10 14.01 -4.36
N SER A 41 1.03 14.15 -3.65
CA SER A 41 1.83 15.36 -3.62
C SER A 41 3.23 15.25 -4.26
N PHE A 42 3.74 14.05 -4.54
CA PHE A 42 5.07 13.92 -5.14
C PHE A 42 5.12 12.70 -6.06
N GLY A 43 5.50 12.93 -7.32
CA GLY A 43 5.39 11.98 -8.42
C GLY A 43 5.86 10.56 -8.07
N LYS A 44 5.21 9.57 -8.72
CA LYS A 44 5.47 8.12 -8.63
C LYS A 44 6.96 7.81 -8.43
N GLN A 45 7.35 7.42 -7.23
CA GLN A 45 8.69 6.88 -6.97
C GLN A 45 8.56 5.43 -6.50
N PRO A 46 9.31 4.49 -7.11
CA PRO A 46 9.33 3.12 -6.63
C PRO A 46 10.00 3.06 -5.26
N LEU A 47 9.32 2.47 -4.28
CA LEU A 47 9.93 2.08 -3.02
C LEU A 47 10.92 0.96 -3.32
N LYS A 48 12.21 1.26 -3.19
CA LYS A 48 13.29 0.27 -3.32
C LYS A 48 13.80 -0.05 -1.91
N SER A 49 13.55 -1.27 -1.45
CA SER A 49 14.10 -1.80 -0.21
C SER A 49 15.63 -1.79 -0.28
N VAL A 50 16.24 -1.21 0.76
CA VAL A 50 17.67 -1.34 1.09
C VAL A 50 17.87 -2.51 2.03
#